data_AF-A0A378ABJ9-F1
#
_entry.id   AF-A0A378ABJ9-F1
#
_cell.length_a   1.000
_cell.length_b   1.000
_cell.length_c   1.000
_cell.angle_alpha   90.00
_cell.angle_beta   90.00
_cell.angle_gamma   90.00
#
_symmetry.space_group_name_H-M   'P 1'
#
loop_
_entity.id
_entity.type
_entity.pdbx_description
1 polymer ?
#
loop_
_entity_poly.entity_id
_entity_poly.type
_entity_poly.pdbx_seq_one_letter_code
_entity_poly.pdbx_strand_id
1 'polypeptide(L)'
;MTIWEISEKADYIADRHRQQQEQWHIYCNSLVQGITLSKARLHHAMSCAPDKELCFVLFGHFQVFVALAEGFNSHTIEYYVENKTAVISI
;
A
#
# COMPACT_ATOMS: atom_id res chain seq x y z
N MET A 1 26.37 2.44 30.33
CA MET A 1 25.73 3.20 29.25
C MET A 1 25.83 4.68 29.61
N THR A 2 26.57 5.45 28.82
CA THR A 2 26.83 6.88 29.03
C THR A 2 25.87 7.72 28.19
N ILE A 3 25.67 8.98 28.55
CA ILE A 3 24.81 9.92 27.80
C ILE A 3 25.24 10.01 26.33
N TRP A 4 26.56 10.00 26.07
CA TRP A 4 27.11 10.05 24.72
C TRP A 4 26.75 8.82 23.88
N GLU A 5 26.84 7.61 24.45
CA GLU A 5 26.44 6.36 23.78
C GLU A 5 24.94 6.34 23.43
N ILE A 6 24.10 6.99 24.25
CA ILE A 6 22.66 7.11 24.00
C ILE A 6 22.39 8.11 22.87
N SER A 7 23.08 9.25 22.85
CA SER A 7 22.99 10.23 21.77
C SER A 7 23.43 9.65 20.43
N GLU A 8 24.56 8.92 20.40
CA GLU A 8 25.06 8.31 19.16
C GLU A 8 24.07 7.27 18.60
N LYS A 9 23.44 6.47 19.47
CA LYS A 9 22.37 5.56 19.05
C LYS A 9 21.15 6.29 18.50
N ALA A 10 20.76 7.41 19.11
CA ALA A 10 19.63 8.20 18.64
C ALA A 10 19.89 8.78 17.25
N ASP A 11 21.09 9.32 17.02
CA ASP A 11 21.50 9.85 15.72
C ASP A 11 21.54 8.75 14.65
N TYR A 12 22.06 7.57 15.00
CA TYR A 12 22.06 6.41 14.10
C TYR A 12 20.64 5.99 13.70
N ILE A 13 19.70 5.92 14.65
CA ILE A 13 18.31 5.56 14.37
C ILE A 13 17.64 6.63 13.49
N ALA A 14 17.86 7.91 13.79
CA ALA A 14 17.28 9.01 13.01
C ALA A 14 17.79 9.01 11.56
N ASP A 15 19.08 8.74 11.35
CA ASP A 15 19.66 8.63 10.01
C ASP A 15 19.09 7.45 9.23
N ARG A 16 18.99 6.27 9.87
CA ARG A 16 18.37 5.08 9.26
C ARG A 16 16.91 5.32 8.88
N HIS A 17 16.15 5.97 9.76
CA HIS A 17 14.76 6.31 9.48
C HIS A 17 14.65 7.25 8.28
N ARG A 18 15.52 8.25 8.19
CA ARG A 18 15.57 9.17 7.04
C ARG A 18 15.87 8.43 5.74
N GLN A 19 16.88 7.57 5.73
CA GLN A 19 17.24 6.76 4.56
C GLN A 19 16.08 5.87 4.10
N GLN A 20 15.40 5.19 5.04
CA GLN A 20 14.24 4.36 4.71
C GLN A 20 13.10 5.17 4.12
N GLN A 21 12.84 6.36 4.66
CA GLN A 21 11.82 7.26 4.15
C GLN A 21 12.15 7.76 2.74
N GLU A 22 13.42 8.08 2.46
CA GLU A 22 13.89 8.44 1.12
C GLU A 22 13.71 7.28 0.13
N GLN A 23 14.09 6.05 0.52
CA GLN A 23 13.89 4.86 -0.31
C GLN A 23 12.40 4.59 -0.58
N TRP A 24 11.55 4.78 0.43
CA TRP A 24 10.09 4.67 0.26
C TRP A 24 9.56 5.69 -0.75
N HIS A 25 10.02 6.95 -0.66
CA HIS A 25 9.65 7.97 -1.64
C HIS A 25 10.11 7.63 -3.06
N ILE A 26 11.34 7.11 -3.22
CA ILE A 26 11.86 6.67 -4.53
C ILE A 26 11.02 5.52 -5.09
N TYR A 27 10.66 4.54 -4.25
CA TYR A 27 9.81 3.42 -4.64
C TYR A 27 8.43 3.91 -5.13
N CYS A 28 7.76 4.76 -4.35
CA CYS A 28 6.46 5.34 -4.72
C CYS A 28 6.53 6.08 -6.06
N ASN A 29 7.55 6.91 -6.26
CA ASN A 29 7.74 7.65 -7.50
C ASN A 29 8.00 6.71 -8.68
N SER A 30 8.83 5.69 -8.50
CA SER A 30 9.16 4.69 -9.53
C SER A 30 7.95 3.85 -9.89
N LEU A 31 7.13 3.48 -8.90
CA LEU A 31 5.88 2.76 -9.09
C LEU A 31 4.90 3.60 -9.91
N VAL A 32 4.64 4.86 -9.51
CA VAL A 32 3.77 5.77 -10.28
C VAL A 32 4.25 5.91 -11.72
N GLN A 33 5.55 6.15 -11.92
CA GLN A 33 6.12 6.25 -13.26
C GLN A 33 5.94 4.96 -14.07
N GLY A 34 6.24 3.80 -13.48
CA GLY A 34 6.09 2.51 -14.14
C GLY A 34 4.64 2.25 -14.57
N ILE A 35 3.68 2.65 -13.75
CA ILE A 35 2.24 2.52 -14.03
C ILE A 35 1.82 3.46 -15.16
N THR A 36 2.20 4.73 -15.06
CA THR A 36 1.86 5.75 -16.07
C THR A 36 2.47 5.40 -17.42
N LEU A 37 3.72 4.96 -17.46
CA LEU A 37 4.45 4.68 -18.71
C LEU A 37 4.06 3.34 -19.33
N SER A 38 3.77 2.31 -18.53
CA SER A 38 3.48 0.97 -19.06
C SER A 38 2.17 0.90 -19.86
N LYS A 39 1.28 1.91 -19.73
CA LYS A 39 -0.14 1.83 -20.18
C LYS A 39 -0.78 0.50 -19.77
N ALA A 40 -0.26 -0.16 -18.74
CA ALA A 40 -0.71 -1.47 -18.33
C ALA A 40 -2.16 -1.33 -17.94
N ARG A 41 -3.02 -2.20 -18.48
CA ARG A 41 -4.39 -2.30 -18.00
C ARG A 41 -4.30 -2.68 -16.54
N LEU A 42 -4.61 -1.72 -15.66
CA LEU A 42 -4.59 -1.87 -14.20
C LEU A 42 -5.41 -3.08 -13.71
N HIS A 43 -6.33 -3.55 -14.55
CA HIS A 43 -7.22 -4.68 -14.30
C HIS A 43 -6.60 -5.94 -14.92
N HIS A 44 -5.78 -6.66 -14.16
CA HIS A 44 -5.21 -7.91 -14.67
C HIS A 44 -6.23 -9.06 -14.70
N ALA A 45 -7.24 -9.04 -13.82
CA ALA A 45 -8.39 -9.92 -13.86
C ALA A 45 -9.51 -9.36 -12.95
N MET A 46 -10.76 -9.42 -13.41
CA MET A 46 -11.93 -9.30 -12.53
C MET A 46 -12.30 -10.70 -12.04
N SER A 47 -12.37 -10.87 -10.72
CA SER A 47 -12.89 -12.10 -10.12
C SER A 47 -14.27 -11.81 -9.56
N CYS A 48 -15.29 -12.44 -10.15
CA CYS A 48 -16.65 -12.44 -9.63
C CYS A 48 -16.99 -13.91 -9.36
N ALA A 49 -17.12 -14.27 -8.08
CA ALA A 49 -17.66 -15.57 -7.70
C ALA A 49 -18.98 -15.32 -6.95
N PRO A 50 -19.98 -16.20 -7.06
CA PRO A 50 -21.27 -16.02 -6.38
C PRO A 50 -21.16 -15.77 -4.88
N ASP A 51 -20.09 -16.28 -4.26
CA ASP A 51 -19.83 -16.21 -2.82
C ASP A 51 -18.74 -15.19 -2.45
N LYS A 52 -18.20 -14.44 -3.43
CA LYS A 52 -17.12 -13.45 -3.21
C LYS A 52 -17.50 -12.11 -3.81
N GLU A 53 -17.35 -11.04 -3.03
CA GLU A 53 -17.50 -9.67 -3.50
C GLU A 53 -16.63 -9.38 -4.72
N LEU A 54 -17.08 -8.46 -5.58
CA LEU A 54 -16.39 -8.08 -6.81
C LEU A 54 -14.99 -7.57 -6.45
N CYS A 55 -13.94 -8.18 -7.00
CA CYS A 55 -12.57 -7.76 -6.75
C CYS A 55 -11.68 -7.83 -8.00
N PHE A 56 -10.62 -7.03 -7.98
CA PHE A 56 -9.58 -7.03 -9.01
C PHE A 56 -8.19 -6.84 -8.39
N VAL A 57 -7.15 -7.27 -9.09
CA VAL A 57 -5.77 -7.14 -8.62
C VAL A 57 -5.08 -5.98 -9.32
N LEU A 58 -4.67 -4.97 -8.55
CA LEU A 58 -3.83 -3.86 -8.98
C LEU A 58 -2.36 -4.24 -8.93
N PHE A 59 -1.63 -3.95 -10.02
CA PHE A 59 -0.18 -4.18 -10.15
C PHE A 59 0.28 -5.62 -9.93
N GLY A 60 -0.63 -6.60 -9.96
CA GLY A 60 -0.32 -7.98 -9.58
C GLY A 60 -0.06 -8.19 -8.08
N HIS A 61 -0.24 -7.17 -7.24
CA HIS A 61 0.16 -7.18 -5.83
C HIS A 61 -0.98 -6.86 -4.86
N PHE A 62 -1.90 -5.97 -5.23
CA PHE A 62 -2.94 -5.47 -4.32
C PHE A 62 -4.30 -5.97 -4.75
N GLN A 63 -4.94 -6.79 -3.92
CA GLN A 63 -6.33 -7.18 -4.13
C GLN A 63 -7.24 -6.04 -3.66
N VAL A 64 -8.01 -5.47 -4.58
CA VAL A 64 -8.99 -4.42 -4.35
C VAL A 64 -10.37 -5.02 -4.43
N PHE A 65 -11.15 -4.84 -3.38
CA PHE A 65 -12.56 -5.18 -3.35
C PHE A 65 -13.41 -3.96 -3.66
N VAL A 66 -14.56 -4.23 -4.27
CA VAL A 66 -15.54 -3.24 -4.71
C VAL A 66 -16.87 -3.58 -4.05
N ALA A 67 -17.33 -2.70 -3.19
CA ALA A 67 -18.61 -2.83 -2.49
C ALA A 67 -19.48 -1.60 -2.74
N LEU A 68 -20.79 -1.76 -2.61
CA LEU A 68 -21.70 -0.62 -2.54
C LEU A 68 -21.68 -0.10 -1.11
N ALA A 69 -21.54 1.21 -0.91
CA ALA A 69 -21.51 1.79 0.43
C ALA A 69 -22.82 1.46 1.18
N GLU A 70 -22.71 1.13 2.46
CA GLU A 70 -23.87 0.81 3.28
C GLU A 70 -24.76 2.06 3.45
N GLY A 71 -26.01 1.97 3.00
CA GLY A 71 -26.98 3.06 3.12
C GLY A 71 -28.18 2.89 2.20
N PHE A 72 -29.36 3.33 2.66
CA PHE A 72 -30.58 3.29 1.86
C PHE A 72 -30.44 4.21 0.63
N ASN A 73 -30.67 3.68 -0.58
CA ASN A 73 -30.41 4.36 -1.85
C ASN A 73 -28.97 4.88 -2.02
N SER A 74 -27.99 4.19 -1.43
CA SER A 74 -26.59 4.48 -1.71
C SER A 74 -26.27 4.17 -3.17
N HIS A 75 -25.71 5.17 -3.86
CA HIS A 75 -25.17 5.03 -5.22
C HIS A 75 -23.63 5.17 -5.20
N THR A 76 -23.05 5.08 -4.01
CA THR A 76 -21.61 5.25 -3.79
C THR A 76 -20.95 3.88 -3.85
N ILE A 77 -19.91 3.77 -4.68
CA ILE A 77 -19.07 2.57 -4.75
C ILE A 77 -17.84 2.81 -3.89
N GLU A 78 -17.60 1.92 -2.94
CA GLU A 78 -16.44 1.92 -2.07
C GLU A 78 -15.41 0.89 -2.52
N TYR A 79 -14.14 1.27 -2.37
CA TYR A 79 -13.00 0.44 -2.71
C TYR A 79 -12.16 0.25 -1.46
N TYR A 80 -11.85 -1.01 -1.14
CA TYR A 80 -10.95 -1.33 -0.04
C TYR A 80 -9.88 -2.32 -0.50
N VAL A 81 -8.64 -2.09 -0.07
CA VAL A 81 -7.51 -2.97 -0.36
C VAL A 81 -7.44 -4.02 0.73
N GLU A 82 -7.22 -5.29 0.37
CA GLU A 82 -6.91 -6.33 1.35
C GLU A 82 -5.68 -5.90 2.17
N ASN A 83 -5.91 -5.46 3.41
CA ASN A 83 -4.82 -5.27 4.35
C ASN A 83 -4.36 -6.67 4.77
N LYS A 84 -3.42 -7.24 4.02
CA LYS A 84 -2.51 -8.21 4.63
C LYS A 84 -1.76 -7.42 5.68
N THR A 85 -2.15 -7.57 6.93
CA THR A 85 -1.46 -7.00 8.08
C THR A 85 0.00 -7.44 8.01
N ALA A 86 0.84 -6.64 7.37
CA ALA A 86 2.27 -6.75 7.51
C ALA A 86 2.51 -6.28 8.93
N VAL A 87 2.59 -7.24 9.85
CA VAL A 87 3.15 -7.02 11.17
C VAL A 87 4.59 -6.63 10.92
N ILE A 88 4.83 -5.32 10.81
CA ILE A 88 6.17 -4.77 10.96
C ILE A 88 6.43 -4.85 12.46
N SER A 89 6.94 -5.99 12.91
CA SER A 89 7.59 -6.08 14.23
C SER A 89 8.84 -5.23 14.15
N ILE A 90 8.81 -4.08 14.82
CA ILE A 90 9.97 -3.22 15.11
C ILE A 90 10.82 -3.92 16.18
#